data_AF-A0ABD5ZBT2-F1
#
_entry.id   AF-A0ABD5ZBT2-F1
#
_cell.length_a   1.000
_cell.length_b   1.000
_cell.length_c   1.000
_cell.angle_alpha   90.00
_cell.angle_beta   90.00
_cell.angle_gamma   90.00
#
_symmetry.space_group_name_H-M   'P 1'
#
loop_
_entity.id
_entity.type
_entity.pdbx_description
1 polymer ?
#
loop_
_entity_poly.entity_id
_entity_poly.type
_entity_poly.pdbx_seq_one_letter_code
_entity_poly.pdbx_strand_id
1 'polypeptide(L)'
;MSNEPSDRSERERNQQTFDDWLEQKAAETGSSREQVLEQLLGSYWTLKEITQLVDERGKPQLHTEGDEATATDARRDGTSIENAVTETEFAELLDDLEAVEADVEAVEADVEEIRERSNDIDDVTSSLEAGQARLRSRLDDEFEHLQTILTYLVQTGDDRDARITETQTQFRAEIRELRAEREQLRRLRREAQRLGTHGADCEQCGEHIDLALLTGPDCPHCNRPLTGVKEETNWLVLSRYTVTTGSSTQSSGSSGTDAADDERPSSHRDAGTSASDASNEGSRAETEHPDESVESTSIDEGEFEWLS
;
A
#
# COMPACT_ATOMS: atom_id res chain seq x y z
N MET A 1 3.81 20.16 0.58
CA MET A 1 3.10 20.33 1.86
C MET A 1 1.61 20.30 1.51
N SER A 2 1.06 19.17 1.10
CA SER A 2 0.77 17.97 1.91
C SER A 2 -0.21 18.31 3.02
N ASN A 3 -1.48 18.01 2.77
CA ASN A 3 -2.34 17.29 3.70
C ASN A 3 -3.55 16.80 2.92
N GLU A 4 -3.39 15.65 2.27
CA GLU A 4 -4.51 14.84 1.79
C GLU A 4 -4.51 13.53 2.59
N PRO A 5 -5.30 13.44 3.68
CA PRO A 5 -5.49 12.21 4.43
C PRO A 5 -6.95 11.71 4.30
N SER A 6 -7.60 11.93 3.15
CA SER A 6 -9.04 11.69 3.05
C SER A 6 -9.43 10.31 2.53
N ASP A 7 -8.59 9.58 1.78
CA ASP A 7 -9.03 8.36 1.09
C ASP A 7 -8.74 7.04 1.88
N ARG A 8 -7.72 7.05 2.76
CA ARG A 8 -7.46 5.90 3.66
C ARG A 8 -8.47 5.84 4.81
N SER A 9 -8.93 7.00 5.27
CA SER A 9 -9.89 7.13 6.36
C SER A 9 -11.34 6.80 5.94
N GLU A 10 -11.66 6.71 4.64
CA GLU A 10 -12.99 6.26 4.18
C GLU A 10 -13.13 4.74 4.11
N ARG A 11 -12.04 4.04 3.76
CA ARG A 11 -12.04 2.57 3.68
C ARG A 11 -11.95 1.90 5.05
N GLU A 12 -11.30 2.53 6.04
CA GLU A 12 -11.31 2.07 7.44
C GLU A 12 -12.65 2.33 8.16
N ARG A 13 -13.48 3.26 7.67
CA ARG A 13 -14.80 3.57 8.24
C ARG A 13 -15.88 2.52 7.98
N ASN A 14 -15.62 1.53 7.11
CA ASN A 14 -16.63 0.60 6.62
C ASN A 14 -16.59 -0.81 7.23
N GLN A 15 -15.86 -1.00 8.33
CA GLN A 15 -16.10 -2.12 9.26
C GLN A 15 -16.55 -1.58 10.62
N GLN A 16 -17.48 -0.62 10.63
CA GLN A 16 -18.18 -0.27 11.86
C GLN A 16 -18.86 -1.53 12.38
N THR A 17 -18.54 -1.90 13.61
CA THR A 17 -19.22 -3.02 14.24
C THR A 17 -20.67 -2.62 14.46
N PHE A 18 -21.55 -3.62 14.56
CA PHE A 18 -22.97 -3.38 14.81
C PHE A 18 -23.18 -2.51 16.07
N ASP A 19 -22.30 -2.62 17.05
CA ASP A 19 -22.33 -1.85 18.29
C ASP A 19 -22.00 -0.37 18.08
N ASP A 20 -21.00 -0.06 17.27
CA ASP A 20 -20.64 1.33 16.92
C ASP A 20 -21.78 2.01 16.15
N TRP A 21 -22.43 1.25 15.26
CA TRP A 21 -23.59 1.72 14.52
C TRP A 21 -24.79 2.00 15.44
N LEU A 22 -25.04 1.14 16.43
CA LEU A 22 -26.10 1.37 17.41
C LEU A 22 -25.85 2.60 18.27
N GLU A 23 -24.61 2.83 18.69
CA GLU A 23 -24.24 4.02 19.47
C GLU A 23 -24.35 5.30 18.63
N GLN A 24 -23.93 5.26 17.37
CA GLN A 24 -24.14 6.37 16.43
C GLN A 24 -25.62 6.66 16.24
N LYS A 25 -26.44 5.61 16.02
CA LYS A 25 -27.88 5.77 15.80
C LYS A 25 -28.61 6.28 17.04
N ALA A 26 -28.21 5.84 18.22
CA ALA A 26 -28.68 6.34 19.50
C ALA A 26 -28.37 7.83 19.68
N ALA A 27 -27.14 8.25 19.35
CA ALA A 27 -26.73 9.66 19.41
C ALA A 27 -27.50 10.56 18.43
N GLU A 28 -27.76 10.08 17.21
CA GLU A 28 -28.53 10.82 16.19
C GLU A 28 -29.99 11.02 16.57
N THR A 29 -30.61 10.01 17.19
CA THR A 29 -32.03 10.03 17.56
C THR A 29 -32.28 10.49 19.00
N GLY A 30 -31.22 10.82 19.75
CA GLY A 30 -31.30 11.23 21.15
C GLY A 30 -31.95 10.18 22.06
N SER A 31 -31.85 8.90 21.69
CA SER A 31 -32.47 7.77 22.38
C SER A 31 -31.41 6.83 22.94
N SER A 32 -31.77 5.91 23.86
CA SER A 32 -30.79 4.94 24.37
C SER A 32 -30.55 3.81 23.36
N ARG A 33 -29.42 3.10 23.50
CA ARG A 33 -29.06 1.94 22.67
C ARG A 33 -30.15 0.86 22.68
N GLU A 34 -30.69 0.57 23.86
CA GLU A 34 -31.76 -0.42 24.05
C GLU A 34 -33.03 -0.01 23.31
N GLN A 35 -33.36 1.27 23.30
CA GLN A 35 -34.54 1.80 22.65
C GLN A 35 -34.44 1.75 21.12
N VAL A 36 -33.23 1.98 20.58
CA VAL A 36 -32.95 1.80 19.14
C VAL A 36 -33.04 0.32 18.76
N LEU A 37 -32.55 -0.59 19.59
CA LEU A 37 -32.66 -2.04 19.39
C LEU A 37 -34.12 -2.52 19.42
N GLU A 38 -34.90 -2.06 20.39
CA GLU A 38 -36.35 -2.37 20.48
C GLU A 38 -37.10 -1.86 19.26
N GLN A 39 -36.76 -0.67 18.78
CA GLN A 39 -37.36 -0.10 17.58
C GLN A 39 -36.97 -0.88 16.31
N LEU A 40 -35.73 -1.35 16.21
CA LEU A 40 -35.26 -2.17 15.10
C LEU A 40 -35.95 -3.53 15.11
N LEU A 41 -36.04 -4.19 16.27
CA LEU A 41 -36.76 -5.44 16.44
C LEU A 41 -38.26 -5.27 16.16
N GLY A 42 -38.87 -4.15 16.55
CA GLY A 42 -40.25 -3.81 16.23
C GLY A 42 -40.48 -3.61 14.72
N SER A 43 -39.54 -2.96 14.03
CA SER A 43 -39.60 -2.78 12.57
C SER A 43 -39.43 -4.10 11.82
N TYR A 44 -38.54 -4.97 12.30
CA TYR A 44 -38.35 -6.32 11.76
C TYR A 44 -39.58 -7.21 11.98
N TRP A 45 -40.19 -7.17 13.17
CA TRP A 45 -41.45 -7.87 13.44
C TRP A 45 -42.59 -7.35 12.56
N THR A 46 -42.69 -6.04 12.36
CA THR A 46 -43.70 -5.45 11.46
C THR A 46 -43.51 -5.90 10.01
N LEU A 47 -42.26 -5.94 9.54
CA LEU A 47 -41.94 -6.45 8.20
C LEU A 47 -42.30 -7.94 8.07
N LYS A 48 -41.98 -8.74 9.10
CA LYS A 48 -42.32 -10.16 9.17
C LYS A 48 -43.83 -10.40 9.16
N GLU A 49 -44.60 -9.62 9.91
CA GLU A 49 -46.06 -9.67 9.94
C GLU A 49 -46.64 -9.35 8.55
N ILE A 50 -46.12 -8.32 7.87
CA ILE A 50 -46.54 -7.96 6.51
C ILE A 50 -46.20 -9.07 5.52
N THR A 51 -45.00 -9.68 5.61
CA THR A 51 -44.64 -10.81 4.74
C THR A 51 -45.51 -12.04 5.00
N GLN A 52 -45.87 -12.34 6.26
CA GLN A 52 -46.81 -13.42 6.57
C GLN A 52 -48.22 -13.12 6.04
N LEU A 53 -48.70 -11.88 6.14
CA LEU A 53 -49.99 -11.50 5.56
C LEU A 53 -50.01 -11.54 4.02
N VAL A 54 -48.87 -11.34 3.37
CA VAL A 54 -48.72 -11.52 1.92
C VAL A 54 -48.68 -13.01 1.55
N ASP A 55 -48.01 -13.84 2.35
CA ASP A 55 -47.98 -15.30 2.20
C ASP A 55 -49.36 -15.93 2.46
N GLU A 56 -50.12 -15.40 3.43
CA GLU A 56 -51.48 -15.83 3.73
C GLU A 56 -52.52 -15.33 2.72
N ARG A 57 -52.28 -14.19 2.04
CA ARG A 57 -53.09 -13.78 0.87
C ARG A 57 -52.87 -14.66 -0.36
N GLY A 58 -51.82 -15.49 -0.36
CA GLY A 58 -51.60 -16.54 -1.36
C GLY A 58 -52.34 -17.85 -1.07
N LYS A 59 -53.08 -17.94 0.04
CA LYS A 59 -53.93 -19.10 0.38
C LYS A 59 -55.40 -18.67 0.41
N PRO A 60 -56.30 -19.38 -0.29
CA PRO A 60 -57.72 -19.04 -0.25
C PRO A 60 -58.23 -19.23 1.18
N GLN A 61 -58.83 -18.18 1.75
CA GLN A 61 -59.54 -18.27 3.01
C GLN A 61 -60.77 -19.17 2.85
N LEU A 62 -60.68 -20.40 3.33
CA LEU A 62 -61.84 -21.22 3.63
C LEU A 62 -62.48 -20.67 4.90
N HIS A 63 -63.46 -19.78 4.71
CA HIS A 63 -64.43 -19.45 5.74
C HIS A 63 -65.15 -20.73 6.15
N THR A 64 -64.86 -21.21 7.36
CA THR A 64 -65.68 -22.20 8.06
C THR A 64 -66.53 -21.42 9.06
N GLU A 65 -67.69 -20.96 8.60
CA GLU A 65 -68.76 -20.53 9.48
C GLU A 65 -69.34 -21.78 10.16
N GLY A 66 -69.09 -21.87 11.46
CA GLY A 66 -69.84 -22.73 12.37
C GLY A 66 -70.92 -21.91 13.07
N ASP A 67 -72.18 -22.27 12.82
CA ASP A 67 -73.35 -22.10 13.67
C ASP A 67 -74.52 -22.78 12.92
N GLU A 68 -75.49 -23.46 13.50
CA GLU A 68 -75.76 -24.01 14.81
C GLU A 68 -76.88 -25.05 14.55
N ALA A 69 -76.97 -26.08 15.38
CA ALA A 69 -77.89 -27.20 15.20
C ALA A 69 -79.37 -26.79 15.23
N THR A 70 -80.19 -27.31 14.30
CA THR A 70 -81.56 -27.76 14.63
C THR A 70 -81.91 -29.03 13.85
N ALA A 71 -81.99 -30.13 14.59
CA ALA A 71 -82.56 -31.38 14.12
C ALA A 71 -84.09 -31.27 14.18
N THR A 72 -84.75 -31.34 13.04
CA THR A 72 -86.14 -31.77 12.95
C THR A 72 -86.32 -32.75 11.80
N ASP A 73 -86.45 -33.99 12.21
CA ASP A 73 -87.07 -35.13 11.52
C ASP A 73 -88.38 -34.72 10.83
N ALA A 74 -88.43 -34.86 9.51
CA ALA A 74 -89.66 -35.11 8.78
C ALA A 74 -89.37 -35.66 7.37
N ARG A 75 -89.68 -36.95 7.21
CA ARG A 75 -90.36 -37.52 6.03
C ARG A 75 -89.59 -37.54 4.70
N ARG A 76 -88.97 -38.71 4.48
CA ARG A 76 -89.14 -39.57 3.29
C ARG A 76 -89.98 -38.94 2.16
N ASP A 77 -89.30 -38.33 1.20
CA ASP A 77 -89.71 -38.38 -0.19
C ASP A 77 -88.48 -38.73 -1.03
N GLY A 78 -88.58 -39.87 -1.71
CA GLY A 78 -87.51 -40.38 -2.57
C GLY A 78 -87.61 -39.67 -3.91
N THR A 79 -86.95 -38.52 -4.02
CA THR A 79 -86.65 -37.97 -5.34
C THR A 79 -85.36 -38.61 -5.83
N SER A 80 -85.51 -39.45 -6.84
CA SER A 80 -84.46 -39.99 -7.69
C SER A 80 -83.35 -38.98 -7.92
N ILE A 81 -82.12 -39.36 -7.55
CA ILE A 81 -80.92 -38.82 -8.18
C ILE A 81 -80.92 -39.36 -9.63
N GLU A 82 -81.69 -38.72 -10.49
CA GLU A 82 -81.53 -38.83 -11.95
C GLU A 82 -80.96 -37.48 -12.41
N ASN A 83 -79.68 -37.24 -12.09
CA ASN A 83 -78.86 -36.31 -12.85
C ASN A 83 -78.64 -36.92 -14.24
N ALA A 84 -79.67 -36.87 -15.09
CA ALA A 84 -79.52 -37.16 -16.50
C ALA A 84 -78.86 -35.93 -17.12
N VAL A 85 -77.52 -35.92 -17.16
CA VAL A 85 -76.75 -34.98 -17.97
C VAL A 85 -77.36 -34.99 -19.36
N THR A 86 -77.82 -33.84 -19.82
CA THR A 86 -78.38 -33.70 -21.16
C THR A 86 -77.27 -33.78 -22.19
N GLU A 87 -77.57 -34.26 -23.39
CA GLU A 87 -76.62 -34.30 -24.51
C GLU A 87 -75.99 -32.93 -24.77
N THR A 88 -76.72 -31.84 -24.48
CA THR A 88 -76.25 -30.46 -24.60
C THR A 88 -75.21 -30.11 -23.54
N GLU A 89 -75.44 -30.44 -22.27
CA GLU A 89 -74.45 -30.23 -21.20
C GLU A 89 -73.19 -31.07 -21.42
N PHE A 90 -73.33 -32.27 -21.99
CA PHE A 90 -72.19 -33.10 -22.36
C PHE A 90 -71.38 -32.50 -23.53
N ALA A 91 -72.05 -31.92 -24.53
CA ALA A 91 -71.39 -31.22 -25.63
C ALA A 91 -70.65 -29.96 -25.16
N GLU A 92 -71.26 -29.15 -24.29
CA GLU A 92 -70.60 -27.97 -23.69
C GLU A 92 -69.37 -28.39 -22.87
N LEU A 93 -69.44 -29.50 -22.13
CA LEU A 93 -68.29 -30.02 -21.38
C LEU A 93 -67.14 -30.49 -22.28
N LEU A 94 -67.45 -30.98 -23.49
CA LEU A 94 -66.44 -31.36 -24.48
C LEU A 94 -65.77 -30.14 -25.10
N ASP A 95 -66.55 -29.09 -25.41
CA ASP A 95 -66.01 -27.82 -25.89
C ASP A 95 -65.12 -27.15 -24.83
N ASP A 96 -65.54 -27.17 -23.56
CA ASP A 96 -64.74 -26.67 -22.43
C ASP A 96 -63.45 -27.49 -22.26
N LEU A 97 -63.50 -28.81 -22.43
CA LEU A 97 -62.32 -29.67 -22.36
C LEU A 97 -61.32 -29.36 -23.48
N GLU A 98 -61.79 -29.17 -24.71
CA GLU A 98 -60.95 -28.77 -25.85
C GLU A 98 -60.33 -27.39 -25.63
N ALA A 99 -61.09 -26.44 -25.07
CA ALA A 99 -60.57 -25.12 -24.70
C ALA A 99 -59.49 -25.22 -23.61
N VAL A 100 -59.70 -26.03 -22.57
CA VAL A 100 -58.71 -26.27 -21.52
C VAL A 100 -57.47 -26.96 -22.08
N GLU A 101 -57.61 -27.90 -23.01
CA GLU A 101 -56.46 -28.55 -23.67
C GLU A 101 -55.62 -27.51 -24.43
N ALA A 102 -56.25 -26.62 -25.21
CA ALA A 102 -55.57 -25.55 -25.90
C ALA A 102 -54.89 -24.55 -24.94
N ASP A 103 -55.55 -24.20 -23.83
CA ASP A 103 -54.96 -23.34 -22.80
C ASP A 103 -53.76 -24.01 -22.12
N VAL A 104 -53.80 -25.33 -21.88
CA VAL A 104 -52.68 -26.09 -21.33
C VAL A 104 -51.49 -26.08 -22.29
N GLU A 105 -51.71 -26.32 -23.58
CA GLU A 105 -50.64 -26.25 -24.60
C GLU A 105 -50.00 -24.86 -24.67
N ALA A 106 -50.81 -23.80 -24.57
CA ALA A 106 -50.31 -22.42 -24.55
C ALA A 106 -49.47 -22.13 -23.30
N VAL A 107 -49.94 -22.55 -22.12
CA VAL A 107 -49.19 -22.41 -20.87
C VAL A 107 -47.89 -23.22 -20.89
N GLU A 108 -47.88 -24.42 -21.46
CA GLU A 108 -46.67 -25.22 -21.61
C GLU A 108 -45.62 -24.51 -22.49
N ALA A 109 -46.05 -23.86 -23.58
CA ALA A 109 -45.17 -23.06 -24.43
C ALA A 109 -44.61 -21.83 -23.69
N ASP A 110 -45.46 -21.08 -22.97
CA ASP A 110 -45.04 -19.92 -22.17
C ASP A 110 -44.04 -20.32 -21.08
N VAL A 111 -44.28 -21.46 -20.43
CA VAL A 111 -43.38 -21.98 -19.39
C VAL A 111 -42.01 -22.33 -19.98
N GLU A 112 -41.95 -22.88 -21.19
CA GLU A 112 -40.67 -23.17 -21.84
C GLU A 112 -39.93 -21.90 -22.24
N GLU A 113 -40.62 -20.89 -22.76
CA GLU A 113 -40.03 -19.57 -23.04
C GLU A 113 -39.48 -18.92 -21.77
N ILE A 114 -40.21 -19.00 -20.65
CA ILE A 114 -39.75 -18.48 -19.35
C ILE A 114 -38.48 -19.21 -18.89
N ARG A 115 -38.40 -20.53 -19.08
CA ARG A 115 -37.20 -21.30 -18.73
C ARG A 115 -36.00 -20.89 -19.57
N GLU A 116 -36.17 -20.71 -20.87
CA GLU A 116 -35.09 -20.24 -21.75
C GLU A 116 -34.58 -18.87 -21.29
N ARG A 117 -35.48 -17.91 -21.05
CA ARG A 117 -35.13 -16.59 -20.54
C ARG A 117 -34.46 -16.64 -19.15
N SER A 118 -34.86 -17.55 -18.28
CA SER A 118 -34.22 -17.75 -16.98
C SER A 118 -32.77 -18.22 -17.15
N ASN A 119 -32.53 -19.17 -18.05
CA ASN A 119 -31.18 -19.64 -18.36
C ASN A 119 -30.31 -18.50 -18.93
N ASP A 120 -30.86 -17.67 -19.82
CA ASP A 120 -30.15 -16.50 -20.35
C ASP A 120 -29.76 -15.50 -19.24
N ILE A 121 -30.66 -15.27 -18.28
CA ILE A 121 -30.39 -14.41 -17.12
C ILE A 121 -29.29 -15.01 -16.24
N ASP A 122 -29.31 -16.32 -16.00
CA ASP A 122 -28.30 -17.01 -15.21
C ASP A 122 -26.92 -16.94 -15.88
N ASP A 123 -26.87 -17.08 -17.22
CA ASP A 123 -25.65 -16.94 -18.01
C ASP A 123 -25.10 -15.51 -17.97
N VAL A 124 -25.97 -14.50 -18.13
CA VAL A 124 -25.58 -13.08 -18.02
C VAL A 124 -25.08 -12.77 -16.61
N THR A 125 -25.76 -13.26 -15.57
CA THR A 125 -25.37 -13.07 -14.17
C THR A 125 -23.99 -13.68 -13.92
N SER A 126 -23.78 -14.92 -14.34
CA SER A 126 -22.49 -15.61 -14.22
C SER A 126 -21.37 -14.88 -14.96
N SER A 127 -21.66 -14.33 -16.15
CA SER A 127 -20.71 -13.53 -16.92
C SER A 127 -20.35 -12.22 -16.23
N LEU A 128 -21.33 -11.52 -15.65
CA LEU A 128 -21.12 -10.28 -14.89
C LEU A 128 -20.30 -10.53 -13.62
N GLU A 129 -20.62 -11.58 -12.87
CA GLU A 129 -19.86 -11.97 -11.67
C GLU A 129 -18.40 -12.31 -12.02
N ALA A 130 -18.19 -13.06 -13.10
CA ALA A 130 -16.85 -13.35 -13.59
C ALA A 130 -16.10 -12.08 -14.05
N GLY A 131 -16.80 -11.15 -14.71
CA GLY A 131 -16.26 -9.84 -15.10
C GLY A 131 -15.86 -9.00 -13.90
N GLN A 132 -16.71 -8.92 -12.88
CA GLN A 132 -16.45 -8.20 -11.63
C GLN A 132 -15.27 -8.79 -10.88
N ALA A 133 -15.18 -10.12 -10.77
CA ALA A 133 -14.06 -10.80 -10.12
C ALA A 133 -12.73 -10.51 -10.83
N ARG A 134 -12.72 -10.53 -12.17
CA ARG A 134 -11.54 -10.17 -12.97
C ARG A 134 -11.14 -8.72 -12.79
N LEU A 135 -12.09 -7.79 -12.82
CA LEU A 135 -11.81 -6.36 -12.61
C LEU A 135 -11.24 -6.12 -11.22
N ARG A 136 -11.84 -6.73 -10.19
CA ARG A 136 -11.34 -6.63 -8.82
C ARG A 136 -9.92 -7.17 -8.69
N SER A 137 -9.66 -8.36 -9.22
CA SER A 137 -8.32 -8.95 -9.21
C SER A 137 -7.30 -8.07 -9.92
N ARG A 138 -7.66 -7.47 -11.07
CA ARG A 138 -6.77 -6.55 -11.78
C ARG A 138 -6.53 -5.28 -10.98
N LEU A 139 -7.56 -4.69 -10.38
CA LEU A 139 -7.40 -3.49 -9.56
C LEU A 139 -6.50 -3.77 -8.35
N ASP A 140 -6.72 -4.89 -7.66
CA ASP A 140 -5.91 -5.29 -6.50
C ASP A 140 -4.42 -5.44 -6.91
N ASP A 141 -4.14 -6.10 -8.05
CA ASP A 141 -2.79 -6.24 -8.60
C ASP A 141 -2.14 -4.89 -8.96
N GLU A 142 -2.88 -4.01 -9.65
CA GLU A 142 -2.39 -2.67 -10.01
C GLU A 142 -2.14 -1.80 -8.77
N PHE A 143 -2.96 -1.92 -7.72
CA PHE A 143 -2.74 -1.23 -6.45
C PHE A 143 -1.54 -1.77 -5.69
N GLU A 144 -1.30 -3.08 -5.70
CA GLU A 144 -0.09 -3.68 -5.11
C GLU A 144 1.18 -3.23 -5.85
N HIS A 145 1.13 -3.17 -7.18
CA HIS A 145 2.22 -2.66 -8.00
C HIS A 145 2.48 -1.17 -7.71
N LEU A 146 1.45 -0.33 -7.69
CA LEU A 146 1.59 1.08 -7.36
C LEU A 146 2.18 1.29 -5.96
N GLN A 147 1.71 0.53 -4.96
CA GLN A 147 2.27 0.56 -3.61
C GLN A 147 3.75 0.19 -3.59
N THR A 148 4.16 -0.79 -4.39
CA THR A 148 5.57 -1.20 -4.54
C THR A 148 6.42 -0.05 -5.11
N ILE A 149 5.95 0.58 -6.20
CA ILE A 149 6.66 1.72 -6.80
C ILE A 149 6.75 2.89 -5.83
N LEU A 150 5.64 3.27 -5.18
CA LEU A 150 5.62 4.39 -4.24
C LEU A 150 6.52 4.13 -3.04
N THR A 151 6.53 2.90 -2.52
CA THR A 151 7.43 2.50 -1.43
C THR A 151 8.89 2.62 -1.84
N TYR A 152 9.24 2.11 -3.02
CA TYR A 152 10.59 2.23 -3.56
C TYR A 152 11.01 3.69 -3.74
N LEU A 153 10.12 4.53 -4.28
CA LEU A 153 10.38 5.96 -4.50
C LEU A 153 10.60 6.72 -3.19
N VAL A 154 9.78 6.46 -2.17
CA VAL A 154 9.92 7.08 -0.85
C VAL A 154 11.24 6.63 -0.21
N GLN A 155 11.51 5.32 -0.14
CA GLN A 155 12.74 4.80 0.44
C GLN A 155 14.00 5.33 -0.26
N THR A 156 13.96 5.41 -1.59
CA THR A 156 15.06 5.97 -2.39
C THR A 156 15.22 7.47 -2.16
N GLY A 157 14.11 8.21 -1.95
CA GLY A 157 14.13 9.62 -1.58
C GLY A 157 14.84 9.83 -0.23
N ASP A 158 14.42 9.07 0.77
CA ASP A 158 14.99 9.14 2.12
C ASP A 158 16.49 8.76 2.15
N ASP A 159 16.89 7.71 1.42
CA ASP A 159 18.30 7.31 1.28
C ASP A 159 19.15 8.43 0.63
N ARG A 160 18.62 9.07 -0.42
CA ARG A 160 19.30 10.18 -1.08
C ARG A 160 19.43 11.40 -0.17
N ASP A 161 18.38 11.75 0.57
CA ASP A 161 18.39 12.87 1.51
C ASP A 161 19.37 12.63 2.66
N ALA A 162 19.44 11.40 3.17
CA ALA A 162 20.44 10.99 4.15
C ALA A 162 21.86 11.15 3.59
N ARG A 163 22.11 10.63 2.39
CA ARG A 163 23.43 10.71 1.73
C ARG A 163 23.85 12.14 1.42
N ILE A 164 22.92 13.00 0.99
CA ILE A 164 23.18 14.42 0.76
C ILE A 164 23.55 15.09 2.08
N THR A 165 22.81 14.82 3.15
CA THR A 165 23.07 15.40 4.48
C THR A 165 24.43 14.97 5.03
N GLU A 166 24.76 13.69 4.89
CA GLU A 166 26.08 13.14 5.26
C GLU A 166 27.19 13.83 4.47
N THR A 167 27.06 13.87 3.13
CA THR A 167 28.03 14.50 2.24
C THR A 167 28.22 15.99 2.55
N GLN A 168 27.13 16.73 2.80
CA GLN A 168 27.20 18.13 3.20
C GLN A 168 27.91 18.30 4.55
N THR A 169 27.66 17.40 5.50
CA THR A 169 28.30 17.43 6.82
C THR A 169 29.80 17.18 6.70
N GLN A 170 30.18 16.18 5.90
CA GLN A 170 31.58 15.87 5.58
C GLN A 170 32.28 17.08 4.94
N PHE A 171 31.73 17.65 3.87
CA PHE A 171 32.34 18.82 3.22
C PHE A 171 32.43 20.03 4.16
N ARG A 172 31.41 20.27 5.01
CA ARG A 172 31.48 21.34 5.99
C ARG A 172 32.56 21.09 7.03
N ALA A 173 32.80 19.84 7.44
CA ALA A 173 33.89 19.50 8.35
C ALA A 173 35.26 19.76 7.70
N GLU A 174 35.45 19.25 6.48
CA GLU A 174 36.69 19.41 5.70
C GLU A 174 37.01 20.90 5.43
N ILE A 175 36.00 21.70 5.05
CA ILE A 175 36.19 23.15 4.85
C ILE A 175 36.58 23.84 6.17
N ARG A 176 36.02 23.42 7.32
CA ARG A 176 36.40 23.99 8.63
C ARG A 176 37.84 23.65 8.98
N GLU A 177 38.25 22.41 8.75
CA GLU A 177 39.61 21.93 8.96
C GLU A 177 40.62 22.70 8.10
N LEU A 178 40.40 22.76 6.78
CA LEU A 178 41.25 23.52 5.86
C LEU A 178 41.34 25.01 6.23
N ARG A 179 40.25 25.61 6.73
CA ARG A 179 40.26 26.99 7.23
C ARG A 179 41.07 27.12 8.52
N ALA A 180 40.95 26.18 9.44
CA ALA A 180 41.70 26.17 10.69
C ALA A 180 43.21 26.02 10.45
N GLU A 181 43.62 25.11 9.57
CA GLU A 181 45.01 24.91 9.16
C GLU A 181 45.60 26.18 8.53
N ARG A 182 44.89 26.78 7.57
CA ARG A 182 45.31 28.02 6.91
C ARG A 182 45.45 29.16 7.90
N GLU A 183 44.53 29.27 8.86
CA GLU A 183 44.62 30.31 9.89
C GLU A 183 45.77 30.05 10.87
N GLN A 184 46.04 28.79 11.24
CA GLN A 184 47.19 28.42 12.05
C GLN A 184 48.51 28.78 11.37
N LEU A 185 48.65 28.44 10.09
CA LEU A 185 49.82 28.82 9.30
C LEU A 185 49.99 30.35 9.21
N ARG A 186 48.89 31.09 9.03
CA ARG A 186 48.91 32.57 9.04
C ARG A 186 49.27 33.13 10.42
N ARG A 187 48.88 32.49 11.52
CA ARG A 187 49.29 32.90 12.88
C ARG A 187 50.80 32.69 13.07
N LEU A 188 51.32 31.51 12.72
CA LEU A 188 52.75 31.19 12.81
C LEU A 188 53.61 32.17 12.03
N ARG A 189 53.27 32.44 10.76
CA ARG A 189 54.02 33.40 9.93
C ARG A 189 53.99 34.82 10.49
N ARG A 190 52.84 35.27 11.02
CA ARG A 190 52.73 36.60 11.67
C ARG A 190 53.58 36.67 12.93
N GLU A 191 53.64 35.62 13.72
CA GLU A 191 54.46 35.57 14.94
C GLU A 191 55.95 35.57 14.62
N ALA A 192 56.38 34.77 13.64
CA ALA A 192 57.75 34.78 13.12
C ALA A 192 58.16 36.18 12.65
N GLN A 193 57.28 36.84 11.87
CA GLN A 193 57.52 38.21 11.39
C GLN A 193 57.61 39.23 12.53
N ARG A 194 56.80 39.10 13.60
CA ARG A 194 56.87 39.99 14.77
C ARG A 194 58.18 39.84 15.54
N LEU A 195 58.70 38.62 15.62
CA LEU A 195 59.99 38.31 16.24
C LEU A 195 61.17 38.58 15.30
N GLY A 196 60.92 39.00 14.06
CA GLY A 196 61.98 39.30 13.09
C GLY A 196 62.76 38.07 12.62
N THR A 197 62.16 36.88 12.69
CA THR A 197 62.79 35.62 12.24
C THR A 197 62.08 35.03 11.02
N HIS A 198 62.85 34.36 10.17
CA HIS A 198 62.37 33.57 9.03
C HIS A 198 62.55 32.06 9.23
N GLY A 199 63.31 31.65 10.26
CA GLY A 199 63.57 30.24 10.55
C GLY A 199 63.68 29.98 12.06
N ALA A 200 63.34 28.77 12.47
CA ALA A 200 63.39 28.35 13.87
C ALA A 200 63.52 26.83 13.97
N ASP A 201 64.09 26.37 15.08
CA ASP A 201 64.29 24.94 15.32
C ASP A 201 63.01 24.33 15.89
N CYS A 202 62.62 23.16 15.41
CA CYS A 202 61.46 22.44 15.93
C CYS A 202 61.69 22.02 17.39
N GLU A 203 60.76 22.34 18.29
CA GLU A 203 60.84 21.92 19.70
C GLU A 203 60.95 20.39 19.86
N GLN A 204 60.30 19.62 18.99
CA GLN A 204 60.24 18.17 19.13
C GLN A 204 61.43 17.43 18.52
N CYS A 205 61.81 17.77 17.28
CA CYS A 205 62.85 17.04 16.56
C CYS A 205 64.17 17.80 16.44
N GLY A 206 64.21 19.07 16.85
CA GLY A 206 65.39 19.93 16.81
C GLY A 206 65.81 20.41 15.43
N GLU A 207 65.14 19.96 14.37
CA GLU A 207 65.51 20.30 12.99
C GLU A 207 65.11 21.74 12.63
N HIS A 208 65.94 22.41 11.83
CA HIS A 208 65.72 23.80 11.42
C HIS A 208 64.63 23.91 10.34
N ILE A 209 63.64 24.78 10.56
CA ILE A 209 62.51 24.96 9.64
C ILE A 209 62.49 26.41 9.14
N ASP A 210 62.39 26.60 7.82
CA ASP A 210 62.07 27.89 7.22
C ASP A 210 60.54 28.14 7.31
N LEU A 211 60.15 29.09 8.14
CA LEU A 211 58.75 29.43 8.41
C LEU A 211 58.08 30.16 7.25
N ALA A 212 58.85 30.78 6.36
CA ALA A 212 58.32 31.45 5.16
C ALA A 212 57.92 30.43 4.08
N LEU A 213 58.64 29.30 3.99
CA LEU A 213 58.43 28.26 2.97
C LEU A 213 57.44 27.16 3.36
N LEU A 214 56.94 27.16 4.59
CA LEU A 214 55.94 26.18 5.04
C LEU A 214 54.70 26.18 4.15
N THR A 215 54.28 25.00 3.68
CA THR A 215 53.05 24.82 2.90
C THR A 215 51.83 24.48 3.77
N GLY A 216 52.07 23.93 4.97
CA GLY A 216 51.06 23.58 5.97
C GLY A 216 51.52 23.95 7.38
N PRO A 217 50.64 23.81 8.39
CA PRO A 217 50.94 24.15 9.78
C PRO A 217 51.76 23.08 10.53
N ASP A 218 52.35 22.10 9.84
CA ASP A 218 53.09 20.99 10.42
C ASP A 218 54.59 21.07 10.15
N CYS A 219 55.37 20.45 11.04
CA CYS A 219 56.81 20.28 10.83
C CYS A 219 57.09 19.35 9.64
N PRO A 220 57.90 19.74 8.64
CA PRO A 220 58.21 18.89 7.48
C PRO A 220 59.05 17.66 7.81
N HIS A 221 59.67 17.61 8.99
CA HIS A 221 60.56 16.52 9.39
C HIS A 221 59.90 15.49 10.32
N CYS A 222 59.04 15.94 11.24
CA CYS A 222 58.38 15.06 12.22
C CYS A 222 56.85 15.08 12.16
N ASN A 223 56.28 15.86 11.23
CA ASN A 223 54.85 15.96 10.95
C ASN A 223 53.99 16.32 12.17
N ARG A 224 54.57 17.03 13.15
CA ARG A 224 53.84 17.55 14.31
C ARG A 224 53.25 18.93 14.02
N PRO A 225 52.04 19.23 14.54
CA PRO A 225 51.41 20.53 14.37
C PRO A 225 52.19 21.60 15.13
N LEU A 226 52.54 22.67 14.42
CA LEU A 226 53.27 23.82 14.95
C LEU A 226 52.26 24.80 15.56
N THR A 227 52.46 25.23 16.81
CA THR A 227 51.46 26.02 17.56
C THR A 227 51.84 27.47 17.79
N GLY A 228 53.14 27.79 17.74
CA GLY A 228 53.65 29.15 17.93
C GLY A 228 55.16 29.21 17.85
N VAL A 229 55.72 30.43 17.86
CA VAL A 229 57.18 30.69 17.83
C VAL A 229 57.61 31.36 19.12
N LYS A 230 58.64 30.82 19.78
CA LYS A 230 59.24 31.39 20.99
C LYS A 230 60.65 31.88 20.71
N GLU A 231 61.01 32.98 21.35
CA GLU A 231 62.39 33.45 21.46
C GLU A 231 62.96 32.98 22.80
N GLU A 232 64.07 32.26 22.77
CA GLU A 232 64.85 31.89 23.94
C GLU A 232 66.09 32.79 24.02
N THR A 233 66.12 33.66 25.03
CA THR A 233 67.26 34.54 25.29
C THR A 233 68.29 33.81 26.16
N ASN A 234 69.45 33.47 25.58
CA ASN A 234 70.56 32.91 26.33
C ASN A 234 71.51 34.00 26.88
N TRP A 235 72.20 33.68 27.98
CA TRP A 235 73.08 34.58 28.74
C TRP A 235 74.29 35.17 27.96
N LEU A 236 74.54 34.69 26.73
CA LEU A 236 75.56 35.18 25.81
C LEU A 236 74.91 35.71 24.51
N VAL A 237 74.15 36.80 24.59
CA VAL A 237 73.75 37.74 23.51
C VAL A 237 73.20 37.19 22.16
N LEU A 238 72.97 35.88 22.04
CA LEU A 238 72.43 35.22 20.86
C LEU A 238 71.02 34.71 21.16
N SER A 239 70.02 35.27 20.47
CA SER A 239 68.63 34.81 20.51
C SER A 239 68.49 33.53 19.67
N ARG A 240 67.99 32.45 20.26
CA ARG A 240 67.55 31.25 19.51
C ARG A 240 66.03 31.29 19.37
N TYR A 241 65.53 30.97 18.18
CA TYR A 241 64.10 30.86 17.94
C TYR A 241 63.71 29.39 17.84
N THR A 242 62.67 29.01 18.58
CA THR A 242 62.16 27.65 18.62
C THR A 242 60.67 27.66 18.31
N VAL A 243 60.23 26.77 17.42
CA VAL A 243 58.81 26.60 17.10
C VAL A 243 58.23 25.55 18.02
N THR A 244 57.20 25.94 18.75
CA THR A 244 56.47 25.08 19.67
C THR A 244 55.56 24.11 18.94
N THR A 245 55.48 22.87 19.42
CA THR A 245 54.63 21.83 18.82
C THR A 245 53.47 21.47 19.74
N GLY A 246 52.28 21.27 19.14
CA GLY A 246 51.12 20.75 19.86
C GLY A 246 51.19 19.23 19.98
N SER A 247 50.56 18.69 21.02
CA SER A 247 50.26 17.25 21.07
C SER A 247 49.26 16.94 19.96
N SER A 248 49.62 16.07 19.02
CA SER A 248 48.69 15.55 18.03
C SER A 248 47.55 14.86 18.77
N THR A 249 46.41 15.53 18.89
CA THR A 249 45.19 14.87 19.34
C THR A 249 44.72 14.07 18.14
N GLN A 250 45.20 12.83 18.05
CA GLN A 250 44.69 11.89 17.08
C GLN A 250 43.18 11.80 17.29
N SER A 251 42.44 12.16 16.26
CA SER A 251 41.00 11.96 16.17
C SER A 251 40.76 10.45 16.21
N SER A 252 40.56 9.90 17.40
CA SER A 252 40.07 8.54 17.58
C SER A 252 38.68 8.48 16.97
N GLY A 253 38.60 7.94 15.76
CA GLY A 253 37.35 7.49 15.18
C GLY A 253 36.68 6.55 16.17
N SER A 254 35.55 7.00 16.68
CA SER A 254 34.62 6.22 17.51
C SER A 254 34.15 5.00 16.72
N SER A 255 34.83 3.87 16.92
CA SER A 255 34.30 2.52 16.73
C SER A 255 34.20 1.88 18.11
N GLY A 256 32.97 1.77 18.60
CA GLY A 256 32.56 1.14 19.86
C GLY A 256 31.08 1.43 20.01
N THR A 257 30.17 0.65 19.40
CA THR A 257 29.64 -0.64 19.91
C THR A 257 29.46 -0.62 21.42
N ASP A 258 28.31 -0.14 21.86
CA ASP A 258 27.66 -0.66 23.07
C ASP A 258 26.40 -1.41 22.63
N ALA A 259 26.52 -2.73 22.68
CA ALA A 259 25.42 -3.65 22.75
C ALA A 259 24.81 -3.55 24.16
N ALA A 260 23.50 -3.41 24.23
CA ALA A 260 22.72 -3.88 25.35
C ALA A 260 21.82 -5.00 24.82
N ASP A 261 22.02 -6.17 25.41
CA ASP A 261 21.17 -7.36 25.37
C ASP A 261 19.68 -7.01 25.38
N ASP A 262 18.90 -7.61 24.47
CA ASP A 262 17.68 -8.30 24.90
C ASP A 262 17.21 -9.36 23.88
N GLU A 263 16.99 -10.53 24.47
CA GLU A 263 16.43 -11.82 24.06
C GLU A 263 16.05 -12.16 22.60
N ARG A 264 16.68 -13.26 22.14
CA ARG A 264 16.31 -14.10 20.99
C ARG A 264 15.15 -15.04 21.39
N PRO A 265 14.32 -15.50 20.43
CA PRO A 265 14.26 -16.95 20.28
C PRO A 265 14.45 -17.44 18.83
N SER A 266 15.11 -18.58 18.79
CA SER A 266 15.60 -19.31 17.63
C SER A 266 14.46 -19.98 16.86
N SER A 267 14.46 -19.89 15.53
CA SER A 267 13.80 -20.87 14.67
C SER A 267 14.78 -21.41 13.62
N HIS A 268 14.86 -22.74 13.63
CA HIS A 268 15.69 -23.64 12.86
C HIS A 268 15.62 -23.40 11.34
N ARG A 269 16.76 -23.52 10.66
CA ARG A 269 16.84 -23.77 9.21
C ARG A 269 17.63 -25.05 9.00
N ASP A 270 16.93 -26.05 8.46
CA ASP A 270 17.47 -27.33 8.06
C ASP A 270 18.39 -27.21 6.85
N ALA A 271 19.45 -28.01 6.90
CA ALA A 271 20.39 -28.25 5.85
C ALA A 271 19.78 -29.20 4.79
N GLY A 272 19.96 -28.85 3.52
CA GLY A 272 19.63 -29.69 2.38
C GLY A 272 20.72 -29.59 1.32
N THR A 273 21.81 -30.32 1.55
CA THR A 273 22.81 -30.67 0.55
C THR A 273 22.17 -31.48 -0.58
N SER A 274 22.42 -31.08 -1.83
CA SER A 274 22.57 -32.01 -2.95
C SER A 274 23.44 -31.35 -4.02
N ALA A 275 24.64 -31.91 -4.15
CA ALA A 275 25.55 -31.66 -5.25
C ALA A 275 25.15 -32.55 -6.44
N SER A 276 25.26 -32.00 -7.65
CA SER A 276 25.55 -32.80 -8.84
C SER A 276 26.27 -31.94 -9.87
N ASP A 277 27.56 -32.24 -10.00
CA ASP A 277 28.43 -32.03 -11.14
C ASP A 277 27.77 -32.41 -12.47
N ALA A 278 27.99 -31.62 -13.52
CA ALA A 278 28.59 -32.09 -14.77
C ALA A 278 28.88 -30.92 -15.72
N SER A 279 30.15 -30.76 -16.01
CA SER A 279 30.74 -29.95 -17.07
C SER A 279 30.16 -30.24 -18.46
N ASN A 280 30.06 -29.20 -19.30
CA ASN A 280 30.37 -29.35 -20.72
C ASN A 280 30.95 -28.05 -21.29
N GLU A 281 32.26 -28.08 -21.53
CA GLU A 281 32.98 -27.13 -22.38
C GLU A 281 32.70 -27.46 -23.86
N GLY A 282 32.61 -26.44 -24.72
CA GLY A 282 32.69 -26.69 -26.17
C GLY A 282 32.22 -25.57 -27.09
N SER A 283 33.21 -24.84 -27.62
CA SER A 283 33.27 -24.34 -29.01
C SER A 283 32.47 -23.11 -29.44
N ARG A 284 33.17 -21.97 -29.36
CA ARG A 284 33.56 -21.07 -30.47
C ARG A 284 32.95 -21.36 -31.86
N ALA A 285 32.22 -20.38 -32.40
CA ALA A 285 32.22 -20.07 -33.83
C ALA A 285 32.03 -18.55 -34.03
N GLU A 286 33.06 -17.92 -34.55
CA GLU A 286 33.03 -16.62 -35.23
C GLU A 286 32.12 -16.73 -36.45
N THR A 287 31.23 -15.76 -36.68
CA THR A 287 30.72 -15.46 -38.02
C THR A 287 30.39 -13.98 -38.11
N GLU A 288 30.87 -13.42 -39.22
CA GLU A 288 31.03 -12.03 -39.55
C GLU A 288 29.71 -11.33 -39.91
N HIS A 289 29.70 -10.01 -39.74
CA HIS A 289 28.73 -9.08 -40.30
C HIS A 289 28.66 -9.18 -41.84
N PRO A 290 27.50 -8.85 -42.43
CA PRO A 290 27.44 -7.55 -43.08
C PRO A 290 26.14 -6.76 -42.87
N ASP A 291 26.32 -5.43 -42.94
CA ASP A 291 25.43 -4.36 -43.42
C ASP A 291 24.05 -4.75 -43.99
N GLU A 292 22.99 -4.07 -43.54
CA GLU A 292 22.25 -3.10 -44.37
C GLU A 292 21.04 -2.48 -43.65
N SER A 293 20.89 -1.16 -43.82
CA SER A 293 19.62 -0.43 -43.96
C SER A 293 18.74 -0.21 -42.72
N VAL A 294 19.04 0.87 -41.99
CA VAL A 294 18.06 1.60 -41.17
C VAL A 294 17.16 2.44 -42.08
N GLU A 295 15.96 1.95 -42.33
CA GLU A 295 14.90 2.71 -43.00
C GLU A 295 14.39 3.78 -42.03
N SER A 296 14.46 5.04 -42.47
CA SER A 296 14.00 6.20 -41.74
C SER A 296 12.48 6.26 -41.83
N THR A 297 11.78 5.94 -40.74
CA THR A 297 10.32 6.15 -40.67
C THR A 297 10.06 7.64 -40.48
N SER A 298 9.62 8.28 -41.55
CA SER A 298 9.02 9.61 -41.55
C SER A 298 7.79 9.63 -40.65
N ILE A 299 7.84 10.39 -39.57
CA ILE A 299 6.66 10.76 -38.79
C ILE A 299 5.93 11.83 -39.59
N ASP A 300 4.77 11.44 -40.11
CA ASP A 300 3.82 12.25 -40.84
C ASP A 300 3.10 13.19 -39.85
N GLU A 301 3.27 14.51 -40.02
CA GLU A 301 2.52 15.54 -39.28
C GLU A 301 1.11 15.65 -39.88
N GLY A 302 0.21 14.76 -39.45
CA GLY A 302 -1.21 14.79 -39.77
C GLY A 302 -2.02 15.56 -38.72
N GLU A 303 -2.32 16.83 -39.03
CA GLU A 303 -3.58 17.55 -38.78
C GLU A 303 -4.49 17.05 -37.63
N PHE A 304 -4.42 17.71 -36.47
CA PHE A 304 -5.44 17.62 -35.41
C PHE A 304 -6.45 18.77 -35.57
N GLU A 305 -7.55 18.52 -36.29
CA GLU A 305 -8.75 19.35 -36.28
C GLU A 305 -9.52 19.15 -34.97
N TRP A 306 -9.53 20.18 -34.10
CA TRP A 306 -10.49 20.27 -32.99
C TRP A 306 -11.77 20.94 -33.50
N LEU A 307 -12.85 20.17 -33.59
CA LEU A 307 -14.19 20.65 -33.89
C LEU A 307 -14.80 21.41 -32.71
N SER A 308 -15.51 22.49 -33.09
CA SER A 308 -16.43 23.31 -32.30
C SER A 308 -17.76 22.61 -32.03
#